data_AF-A0A6A4RSJ6-F1
#
_entry.id   AF-A0A6A4RSJ6-F1
#
_cell.length_a   1.000
_cell.length_b   1.000
_cell.length_c   1.000
_cell.angle_alpha   90.00
_cell.angle_beta   90.00
_cell.angle_gamma   90.00
#
_symmetry.space_group_name_H-M   'P 1'
#
loop_
_entity.id
_entity.type
_entity.pdbx_description
1 polymer ?
#
loop_
_entity_poly.entity_id
_entity_poly.type
_entity_poly.pdbx_seq_one_letter_code
_entity_poly.pdbx_strand_id
1 'polypeptide(L)'
;LEEEGSVYIFKADRVIEFDGLLSANTLVEFLLDLMEEPVEVIGNALELRAFDRMEEDIRLIGYFKSEDSEHYEAFKEAAEQFQPYIKFFATFEKSVAKELTLRLNEVDFYEPFMEEPVTIPGKPLSEEDLVEFITEHRRPTLRKLRAEDMFETWEDDIEGIHIVAFAEEEDPDGYEFLEILKEVARDNTHLPDLSIVWIDPDDFPLLIPYWEKTFKVDLFRPQIGVVNVTD
;
A
#
# COMPACT_ATOMS: atom_id res chain seq x y z
N LEU A 1 -19.33 11.47 7.69
CA LEU A 1 -18.38 12.32 8.44
C LEU A 1 -18.46 11.83 9.87
N GLU A 2 -17.49 10.99 10.21
CA GLU A 2 -17.51 10.12 11.38
C GLU A 2 -16.68 10.69 12.52
N GLU A 3 -15.64 11.47 12.20
CA GLU A 3 -14.72 12.06 13.15
C GLU A 3 -14.68 13.61 13.06
N GLU A 4 -14.65 14.26 14.22
CA GLU A 4 -14.58 15.72 14.34
C GLU A 4 -13.14 16.21 14.22
N GLY A 5 -12.84 16.99 13.18
CA GLY A 5 -11.50 17.56 12.94
C GLY A 5 -10.79 16.98 11.71
N SER A 6 -11.32 15.90 11.15
CA SER A 6 -10.77 15.20 9.99
C SER A 6 -11.08 15.93 8.67
N VAL A 7 -10.24 15.67 7.66
CA VAL A 7 -10.39 16.25 6.32
C VAL A 7 -11.16 15.27 5.44
N TYR A 8 -12.30 15.70 4.91
CA TYR A 8 -13.11 14.90 3.99
C TYR A 8 -13.05 15.47 2.57
N ILE A 9 -12.70 14.61 1.63
CA ILE A 9 -12.57 14.94 0.21
C ILE A 9 -13.75 14.31 -0.55
N PHE A 10 -14.37 15.11 -1.41
CA PHE A 10 -15.54 14.72 -2.18
C PHE A 10 -15.15 14.58 -3.65
N LYS A 11 -15.26 13.37 -4.21
CA LYS A 11 -15.04 13.07 -5.63
C LYS A 11 -16.28 12.36 -6.17
N ALA A 12 -17.00 13.01 -7.09
CA ALA A 12 -18.29 12.54 -7.59
C ALA A 12 -19.29 12.26 -6.45
N ASP A 13 -19.69 11.01 -6.25
CA ASP A 13 -20.58 10.51 -5.20
C ASP A 13 -19.84 9.86 -4.02
N ARG A 14 -18.50 9.80 -4.07
CA ARG A 14 -17.64 9.26 -3.01
C ARG A 14 -17.21 10.32 -2.02
N VAL A 15 -17.07 9.88 -0.77
CA VAL A 15 -16.47 10.64 0.33
C VAL A 15 -15.26 9.87 0.82
N ILE A 16 -14.09 10.50 0.76
CA ILE A 16 -12.82 9.93 1.18
C ILE A 16 -12.36 10.69 2.41
N GLU A 17 -12.06 9.96 3.48
CA GLU A 17 -11.44 10.50 4.68
C GLU A 17 -9.92 10.54 4.47
N PHE A 18 -9.32 11.71 4.60
CA PHE A 18 -7.88 11.86 4.55
C PHE A 18 -7.33 11.76 5.98
N ASP A 19 -6.61 10.67 6.22
CA ASP A 19 -6.04 10.33 7.53
C ASP A 19 -4.49 10.32 7.50
N GLY A 20 -3.96 11.36 6.88
CA GLY A 20 -2.52 11.59 6.72
C GLY A 20 -2.03 12.87 7.39
N LEU A 21 -0.73 13.12 7.24
CA LEU A 21 -0.06 14.31 7.70
C LEU A 21 -0.72 15.57 7.12
N LEU A 22 -1.23 16.44 8.00
CA LEU A 22 -1.84 17.71 7.60
C LEU A 22 -0.78 18.75 7.20
N SER A 23 -0.18 18.55 6.02
CA SER A 23 0.77 19.44 5.38
C SER A 23 0.29 19.84 3.99
N ALA A 24 0.68 21.04 3.52
CA ALA A 24 0.27 21.51 2.20
C ALA A 24 0.82 20.62 1.07
N ASN A 25 2.03 20.08 1.22
CA ASN A 25 2.65 19.24 0.20
C ASN A 25 1.91 17.90 0.10
N THR A 26 1.74 17.20 1.22
CA THR A 26 1.04 15.92 1.31
C THR A 26 -0.40 16.03 0.80
N LEU A 27 -1.14 17.08 1.19
CA LEU A 27 -2.50 17.28 0.69
C LEU A 27 -2.56 17.55 -0.81
N VAL A 28 -1.60 18.30 -1.37
CA VAL A 28 -1.56 18.57 -2.81
C VAL A 28 -1.24 17.29 -3.57
N GLU A 29 -0.26 16.51 -3.13
CA GLU A 29 0.10 15.21 -3.73
C GLU A 29 -1.10 14.26 -3.67
N PHE A 30 -1.72 14.09 -2.50
CA PHE A 30 -2.91 13.27 -2.33
C PHE A 30 -4.06 13.67 -3.28
N LEU A 31 -4.31 14.97 -3.42
CA LEU A 31 -5.35 15.47 -4.31
C LEU A 31 -4.99 15.30 -5.80
N LEU A 32 -3.71 15.38 -6.17
CA LEU A 32 -3.24 15.11 -7.52
C LEU A 32 -3.46 13.65 -7.88
N ASP A 33 -3.03 12.73 -7.02
CA ASP A 33 -3.23 11.28 -7.17
C ASP A 33 -4.72 10.94 -7.26
N LEU A 34 -5.54 11.57 -6.41
CA LEU A 34 -6.99 11.37 -6.45
C LEU A 34 -7.64 11.93 -7.73
N MET A 35 -7.01 12.86 -8.45
CA MET A 35 -7.53 13.33 -9.75
C MET A 35 -7.22 12.38 -10.90
N GLU A 36 -6.30 11.43 -10.72
CA GLU A 36 -5.96 10.44 -11.73
C GLU A 36 -7.07 9.39 -11.89
N GLU A 37 -6.98 8.64 -12.99
CA GLU A 37 -7.88 7.50 -13.23
C GLU A 37 -7.67 6.44 -12.15
N PRO A 38 -8.74 5.77 -11.69
CA PRO A 38 -8.64 4.73 -10.67
C PRO A 38 -7.85 3.50 -11.11
N VAL A 39 -7.72 3.28 -12.42
CA VAL A 39 -6.99 2.14 -12.98
C VAL A 39 -6.01 2.62 -14.05
N GLU A 40 -4.74 2.28 -13.87
CA GLU A 40 -3.69 2.53 -14.85
C GLU A 40 -3.56 1.37 -15.85
N VAL A 41 -3.46 1.66 -17.15
CA VAL A 41 -3.36 0.63 -18.19
C VAL A 41 -1.91 0.36 -18.56
N ILE A 42 -1.45 -0.88 -18.38
CA ILE A 42 -0.14 -1.37 -18.82
C ILE A 42 -0.27 -1.98 -20.21
N GLY A 43 0.25 -1.25 -21.21
CA GLY A 43 0.27 -1.65 -22.62
C GLY A 43 1.60 -2.25 -23.09
N ASN A 44 2.68 -2.14 -22.32
CA ASN A 44 3.99 -2.62 -22.76
C ASN A 44 4.95 -3.01 -21.62
N ALA A 45 6.07 -3.64 -21.99
CA ALA A 45 7.06 -4.13 -21.04
C ALA A 45 7.83 -3.02 -20.29
N LEU A 46 7.85 -1.78 -20.78
CA LEU A 46 8.48 -0.67 -20.06
C LEU A 46 7.58 -0.22 -18.90
N GLU A 47 6.29 -0.12 -19.14
CA GLU A 47 5.28 0.15 -18.11
C GLU A 47 5.21 -0.99 -17.09
N LEU A 48 5.31 -2.25 -17.54
CA LEU A 48 5.38 -3.40 -16.62
C LEU A 48 6.57 -3.31 -15.66
N ARG A 49 7.75 -2.88 -16.14
CA ARG A 49 8.91 -2.63 -15.25
C ARG A 49 8.71 -1.46 -14.29
N ALA A 50 7.85 -0.50 -14.64
CA ALA A 50 7.49 0.57 -13.71
C ALA A 50 6.61 0.01 -12.59
N PHE A 51 5.60 -0.79 -12.95
CA PHE A 51 4.78 -1.55 -12.01
C PHE A 51 5.63 -2.40 -11.06
N ASP A 52 6.59 -3.18 -11.55
CA ASP A 52 7.42 -4.06 -10.71
C ASP A 52 8.20 -3.30 -9.62
N ARG A 53 8.58 -2.04 -9.87
CA ARG A 53 9.35 -1.19 -8.94
C ARG A 53 8.54 -0.61 -7.78
N MET A 54 7.21 -0.69 -7.81
CA MET A 54 6.33 -0.15 -6.76
C MET A 54 6.18 -1.15 -5.61
N GLU A 55 7.29 -1.69 -5.09
CA GLU A 55 7.24 -2.81 -4.14
C GLU A 55 6.74 -2.42 -2.75
N GLU A 56 6.71 -1.13 -2.43
CA GLU A 56 6.21 -0.62 -1.15
C GLU A 56 4.69 -0.53 -1.08
N ASP A 57 4.03 -0.52 -2.25
CA ASP A 57 2.59 -0.29 -2.37
C ASP A 57 1.83 -1.61 -2.49
N ILE A 58 0.63 -1.64 -1.89
CA ILE A 58 -0.37 -2.65 -2.27
C ILE A 58 -0.78 -2.34 -3.71
N ARG A 59 -0.64 -3.32 -4.59
CA ARG A 59 -0.98 -3.18 -6.01
C ARG A 59 -1.75 -4.37 -6.54
N LEU A 60 -2.73 -4.10 -7.39
CA LEU A 60 -3.51 -5.12 -8.09
C LEU A 60 -3.29 -5.01 -9.59
N ILE A 61 -3.24 -6.14 -10.29
CA ILE A 61 -3.21 -6.15 -11.75
C ILE A 61 -4.14 -7.19 -12.35
N GLY A 62 -5.04 -6.73 -13.21
CA GLY A 62 -6.01 -7.58 -13.92
C GLY A 62 -5.73 -7.71 -15.41
N TYR A 63 -5.93 -8.91 -15.98
CA TYR A 63 -5.92 -9.10 -17.44
C TYR A 63 -7.34 -9.21 -17.98
N PHE A 64 -7.76 -8.22 -18.77
CA PHE A 64 -9.11 -8.16 -19.32
C PHE A 64 -9.12 -8.16 -20.84
N LYS A 65 -10.31 -8.34 -21.42
CA LYS A 65 -10.46 -8.40 -22.88
C LYS A 65 -10.29 -7.03 -23.53
N SER A 66 -10.82 -5.99 -22.91
CA SER A 66 -10.88 -4.60 -23.37
C SER A 66 -11.47 -3.72 -22.27
N GLU A 67 -11.39 -2.40 -22.45
CA GLU A 67 -12.06 -1.41 -21.61
C GLU A 67 -13.58 -1.61 -21.57
N ASP A 68 -14.20 -2.06 -22.67
CA ASP A 68 -15.66 -2.28 -22.71
C ASP A 68 -16.12 -3.59 -22.02
N SER A 69 -15.25 -4.30 -21.30
CA SER A 69 -15.62 -5.59 -20.70
C SER A 69 -16.25 -5.42 -19.32
N GLU A 70 -17.34 -6.15 -19.05
CA GLU A 70 -18.06 -6.10 -17.76
C GLU A 70 -17.14 -6.40 -16.56
N HIS A 71 -16.13 -7.25 -16.74
CA HIS A 71 -15.17 -7.58 -15.68
C HIS A 71 -14.15 -6.45 -15.42
N TYR A 72 -13.79 -5.69 -16.45
CA TYR A 72 -12.95 -4.51 -16.27
C TYR A 72 -13.74 -3.39 -15.59
N GLU A 73 -15.02 -3.23 -15.92
CA GLU A 73 -15.87 -2.24 -15.25
C GLU A 73 -16.00 -2.55 -13.76
N ALA A 74 -16.30 -3.80 -13.38
CA ALA A 74 -16.33 -4.21 -11.97
C ALA A 74 -14.98 -4.00 -11.25
N PHE A 75 -13.86 -4.23 -11.96
CA PHE A 75 -12.52 -3.96 -11.43
C PHE A 75 -12.26 -2.47 -11.23
N LYS A 76 -12.75 -1.63 -12.15
CA LYS A 76 -12.67 -0.17 -12.06
C LYS A 76 -13.54 0.37 -10.91
N GLU A 77 -14.77 -0.14 -10.75
CA GLU A 77 -15.66 0.21 -9.63
C GLU A 77 -15.00 -0.13 -8.28
N ALA A 78 -14.36 -1.31 -8.18
CA ALA A 78 -13.60 -1.66 -6.97
C ALA A 78 -12.41 -0.72 -6.73
N ALA A 79 -11.65 -0.38 -7.79
CA ALA A 79 -10.52 0.55 -7.70
C ALA A 79 -10.93 1.93 -7.15
N GLU A 80 -12.13 2.40 -7.51
CA GLU A 80 -12.68 3.64 -6.99
C GLU A 80 -12.90 3.61 -5.46
N GLN A 81 -13.12 2.46 -4.85
CA GLN A 81 -13.28 2.36 -3.39
C GLN A 81 -11.96 2.57 -2.64
N PHE A 82 -10.82 2.34 -3.28
CA PHE A 82 -9.50 2.35 -2.63
C PHE A 82 -8.56 3.47 -3.09
N GLN A 83 -9.01 4.34 -4.00
CA GLN A 83 -8.20 5.49 -4.41
C GLN A 83 -7.92 6.45 -3.24
N PRO A 84 -6.72 7.05 -3.17
CA PRO A 84 -5.52 6.78 -3.97
C PRO A 84 -4.55 5.77 -3.32
N TYR A 85 -4.95 5.14 -2.21
CA TYR A 85 -4.10 4.37 -1.30
C TYR A 85 -3.62 3.02 -1.86
N ILE A 86 -4.47 2.35 -2.65
CA ILE A 86 -4.16 1.07 -3.31
C ILE A 86 -4.12 1.29 -4.82
N LYS A 87 -3.05 0.83 -5.46
CA LYS A 87 -2.82 1.09 -6.89
C LYS A 87 -3.41 -0.05 -7.74
N PHE A 88 -4.30 0.29 -8.67
CA PHE A 88 -4.92 -0.68 -9.56
C PHE A 88 -4.38 -0.54 -10.97
N PHE A 89 -4.00 -1.67 -11.55
CA PHE A 89 -3.48 -1.77 -12.91
C PHE A 89 -4.33 -2.75 -13.72
N ALA A 90 -4.42 -2.49 -15.02
CA ALA A 90 -5.04 -3.41 -15.96
C ALA A 90 -4.16 -3.57 -17.20
N THR A 91 -4.24 -4.73 -17.82
CA THR A 91 -3.71 -4.92 -19.17
C THR A 91 -4.77 -5.54 -20.06
N PHE A 92 -4.76 -5.13 -21.32
CA PHE A 92 -5.51 -5.79 -22.41
C PHE A 92 -4.56 -6.53 -23.35
N GLU A 93 -3.25 -6.45 -23.10
CA GLU A 93 -2.21 -6.96 -23.95
C GLU A 93 -1.82 -8.37 -23.56
N LYS A 94 -2.05 -9.32 -24.46
CA LYS A 94 -1.74 -10.74 -24.23
C LYS A 94 -0.25 -10.98 -23.94
N SER A 95 0.64 -10.12 -24.45
CA SER A 95 2.08 -10.20 -24.15
C SER A 95 2.39 -9.85 -22.70
N VAL A 96 1.78 -8.80 -22.16
CA VAL A 96 1.95 -8.36 -20.77
C VAL A 96 1.37 -9.41 -19.83
N ALA A 97 0.13 -9.85 -20.09
CA ALA A 97 -0.52 -10.90 -19.30
C ALA A 97 0.29 -12.21 -19.26
N LYS A 98 0.98 -12.56 -20.35
CA LYS A 98 1.82 -13.76 -20.38
C LYS A 98 3.07 -13.62 -19.49
N GLU A 99 3.65 -12.42 -19.39
CA GLU A 99 4.80 -12.14 -18.53
C GLU A 99 4.41 -12.22 -17.06
N LEU A 100 3.23 -11.69 -16.72
CA LEU A 100 2.60 -11.80 -15.40
C LEU A 100 1.98 -13.17 -15.10
N THR A 101 1.98 -14.09 -16.07
CA THR A 101 1.29 -15.40 -15.99
C THR A 101 -0.24 -15.37 -15.76
N LEU A 102 -0.87 -14.22 -15.95
CA LEU A 102 -2.32 -14.00 -15.85
C LEU A 102 -3.12 -14.64 -16.99
N ARG A 103 -4.26 -15.22 -16.66
CA ARG A 103 -5.32 -15.64 -17.59
C ARG A 103 -6.40 -14.57 -17.69
N LEU A 104 -7.23 -14.67 -18.73
CA LEU A 104 -8.32 -13.72 -18.95
C LEU A 104 -9.25 -13.69 -17.72
N ASN A 105 -9.52 -12.47 -17.25
CA ASN A 105 -10.26 -12.10 -16.04
C ASN A 105 -9.63 -12.62 -14.73
N GLU A 106 -8.33 -12.91 -14.70
CA GLU A 106 -7.57 -13.01 -13.44
C GLU A 106 -7.15 -11.63 -12.97
N VAL A 107 -7.14 -11.51 -11.65
CA VAL A 107 -6.59 -10.37 -10.92
C VAL A 107 -5.61 -10.93 -9.91
N ASP A 108 -4.39 -10.43 -9.96
CA ASP A 108 -3.34 -10.72 -8.99
C ASP A 108 -3.23 -9.56 -8.00
N PHE A 109 -3.16 -9.89 -6.71
CA PHE A 109 -2.91 -8.98 -5.61
C PHE A 109 -1.46 -9.12 -5.15
N TYR A 110 -0.73 -8.02 -5.10
CA TYR A 110 0.64 -7.97 -4.58
C TYR A 110 0.62 -7.27 -3.23
N GLU A 111 0.94 -8.01 -2.19
CA GLU A 111 1.26 -7.45 -0.88
C GLU A 111 2.64 -6.75 -0.96
N PRO A 112 2.82 -5.59 -0.28
CA PRO A 112 4.10 -4.90 -0.19
C PRO A 112 5.25 -5.83 0.18
N PHE A 113 6.36 -5.64 -0.52
CA PHE A 113 7.62 -6.35 -0.35
C PHE A 113 7.59 -7.86 -0.64
N MET A 114 6.46 -8.41 -1.10
CA MET A 114 6.34 -9.79 -1.54
C MET A 114 6.70 -9.95 -3.02
N GLU A 115 7.45 -11.00 -3.35
CA GLU A 115 7.90 -11.26 -4.73
C GLU A 115 6.77 -11.87 -5.58
N GLU A 116 5.97 -12.74 -4.97
CA GLU A 116 4.91 -13.49 -5.66
C GLU A 116 3.54 -12.93 -5.29
N PRO A 117 2.64 -12.76 -6.27
CA PRO A 117 1.28 -12.32 -6.00
C PRO A 117 0.40 -13.44 -5.45
N VAL A 118 -0.74 -13.05 -4.91
CA VAL A 118 -1.88 -13.92 -4.66
C VAL A 118 -2.93 -13.66 -5.74
N THR A 119 -3.21 -14.65 -6.58
CA THR A 119 -4.34 -14.58 -7.52
C THR A 119 -5.64 -14.64 -6.74
N ILE A 120 -6.49 -13.62 -6.90
CA ILE A 120 -7.78 -13.52 -6.20
C ILE A 120 -8.66 -14.70 -6.60
N PRO A 121 -9.17 -15.49 -5.63
CA PRO A 121 -9.98 -16.65 -5.92
C PRO A 121 -11.38 -16.26 -6.42
N GLY A 122 -11.91 -17.07 -7.34
CA GLY A 122 -13.25 -16.85 -7.91
C GLY A 122 -13.19 -16.28 -9.33
N LYS A 123 -14.07 -16.76 -10.21
CA LYS A 123 -14.25 -16.23 -11.56
C LYS A 123 -15.67 -16.44 -12.07
N PRO A 124 -16.31 -15.43 -12.66
CA PRO A 124 -15.85 -14.04 -12.76
C PRO A 124 -15.89 -13.31 -11.40
N LEU A 125 -14.96 -12.38 -11.18
CA LEU A 125 -14.93 -11.52 -9.99
C LEU A 125 -15.90 -10.34 -10.17
N SER A 126 -16.70 -10.07 -9.14
CA SER A 126 -17.52 -8.86 -9.01
C SER A 126 -16.77 -7.75 -8.27
N GLU A 127 -17.33 -6.53 -8.24
CA GLU A 127 -16.82 -5.44 -7.38
C GLU A 127 -16.76 -5.91 -5.91
N GLU A 128 -17.83 -6.54 -5.42
CA GLU A 128 -17.93 -7.01 -4.04
C GLU A 128 -16.84 -8.04 -3.70
N ASP A 129 -16.57 -9.01 -4.59
CA ASP A 129 -15.52 -10.01 -4.38
C ASP A 129 -14.13 -9.37 -4.26
N LEU A 130 -13.86 -8.34 -5.08
CA LEU A 130 -12.58 -7.61 -5.05
C LEU A 130 -12.45 -6.77 -3.77
N VAL A 131 -13.50 -6.04 -3.41
CA VAL A 131 -13.53 -5.20 -2.21
C VAL A 131 -13.37 -6.04 -0.95
N GLU A 132 -14.07 -7.18 -0.85
CA GLU A 132 -13.96 -8.11 0.28
C GLU A 132 -12.54 -8.66 0.39
N PHE A 133 -11.97 -9.17 -0.70
CA PHE A 133 -10.62 -9.71 -0.71
C PHE A 133 -9.58 -8.67 -0.28
N ILE A 134 -9.62 -7.47 -0.86
CA ILE A 134 -8.67 -6.40 -0.55
C ILE A 134 -8.81 -5.94 0.91
N THR A 135 -10.04 -5.84 1.41
CA THR A 135 -10.29 -5.47 2.81
C THR A 135 -9.74 -6.51 3.78
N GLU A 136 -9.91 -7.80 3.48
CA GLU A 136 -9.34 -8.90 4.28
C GLU A 136 -7.80 -8.91 4.30
N HIS A 137 -7.18 -8.46 3.21
CA HIS A 137 -5.72 -8.45 3.03
C HIS A 137 -5.11 -7.04 3.12
N ARG A 138 -5.85 -6.07 3.68
CA ARG A 138 -5.43 -4.65 3.73
C ARG A 138 -4.22 -4.41 4.61
N ARG A 139 -3.94 -5.29 5.59
CA ARG A 139 -2.82 -5.17 6.52
C ARG A 139 -1.63 -6.02 6.06
N PRO A 140 -0.55 -5.43 5.52
CA PRO A 140 0.64 -6.16 5.13
C PRO A 140 1.49 -6.59 6.33
N THR A 141 2.31 -7.60 6.10
CA THR A 141 3.31 -8.11 7.05
C THR A 141 4.41 -7.08 7.31
N LEU A 142 4.84 -6.37 6.26
CA LEU A 142 5.74 -5.22 6.32
C LEU A 142 5.08 -4.07 5.56
N ARG A 143 4.86 -2.95 6.24
CA ARG A 143 4.23 -1.76 5.66
C ARG A 143 5.07 -0.53 5.96
N LYS A 144 5.23 0.34 4.96
CA LYS A 144 5.90 1.63 5.14
C LYS A 144 4.93 2.62 5.74
N LEU A 145 5.35 3.40 6.73
CA LEU A 145 4.60 4.55 7.22
C LEU A 145 4.72 5.67 6.19
N ARG A 146 3.62 6.08 5.55
CA ARG A 146 3.66 7.14 4.52
C ARG A 146 2.96 8.38 5.03
N ALA A 147 3.37 9.55 4.53
CA ALA A 147 2.78 10.81 4.98
C ALA A 147 1.28 10.90 4.69
N GLU A 148 0.78 10.25 3.64
CA GLU A 148 -0.61 10.31 3.20
C GLU A 148 -1.60 9.46 4.02
N ASP A 149 -1.11 8.48 4.78
CA ASP A 149 -1.91 7.52 5.57
C ASP A 149 -1.29 7.22 6.96
N MET A 150 -0.41 8.10 7.44
CA MET A 150 0.36 7.83 8.66
C MET A 150 -0.50 7.62 9.90
N PHE A 151 -1.67 8.28 10.00
CA PHE A 151 -2.55 8.12 11.15
C PHE A 151 -3.34 6.82 11.02
N GLU A 152 -3.88 6.51 9.83
CA GLU A 152 -4.56 5.24 9.56
C GLU A 152 -3.66 4.04 9.91
N THR A 153 -2.41 4.08 9.44
CA THR A 153 -1.41 3.04 9.70
C THR A 153 -1.08 2.90 11.19
N TRP A 154 -1.03 4.03 11.90
CA TRP A 154 -0.69 4.07 13.32
C TRP A 154 -1.86 3.71 14.24
N GLU A 155 -3.09 3.96 13.82
CA GLU A 155 -4.31 3.57 14.55
C GLU A 155 -4.66 2.09 14.35
N ASP A 156 -4.20 1.48 13.26
CA ASP A 156 -4.35 0.06 12.98
C ASP A 156 -3.37 -0.83 13.78
N ASP A 157 -3.44 -0.75 15.10
CA ASP A 157 -2.60 -1.54 16.03
C ASP A 157 -2.99 -3.03 16.11
N ILE A 158 -2.06 -3.85 16.59
CA ILE A 158 -2.31 -5.26 16.94
C ILE A 158 -2.23 -5.39 18.45
N GLU A 159 -3.38 -5.55 19.10
CA GLU A 159 -3.48 -5.70 20.56
C GLU A 159 -2.84 -4.54 21.36
N GLY A 160 -2.94 -3.31 20.85
CA GLY A 160 -2.41 -2.10 21.47
C GLY A 160 -0.92 -1.86 21.23
N ILE A 161 -0.27 -2.63 20.34
CA ILE A 161 1.15 -2.49 20.02
C ILE A 161 1.42 -2.41 18.51
N HIS A 162 2.56 -1.80 18.17
CA HIS A 162 3.21 -1.90 16.87
C HIS A 162 4.61 -2.46 17.01
N ILE A 163 5.03 -3.32 16.08
CA ILE A 163 6.44 -3.56 15.83
C ILE A 163 6.91 -2.47 14.87
N VAL A 164 7.85 -1.63 15.31
CA VAL A 164 8.34 -0.49 14.55
C VAL A 164 9.80 -0.70 14.20
N ALA A 165 10.15 -0.51 12.93
CA ALA A 165 11.51 -0.54 12.44
C ALA A 165 11.87 0.82 11.83
N PHE A 166 12.98 1.42 12.27
CA PHE A 166 13.54 2.62 11.65
C PHE A 166 14.73 2.23 10.79
N ALA A 167 14.72 2.64 9.52
CA ALA A 167 15.85 2.49 8.62
C ALA A 167 15.74 3.50 7.47
N GLU A 168 16.82 4.23 7.22
CA GLU A 168 16.94 5.14 6.07
C GLU A 168 17.32 4.32 4.84
N GLU A 169 16.48 4.31 3.81
CA GLU A 169 16.69 3.48 2.61
C GLU A 169 17.97 3.86 1.85
N GLU A 170 18.30 5.16 1.85
CA GLU A 170 19.46 5.71 1.13
C GLU A 170 20.80 5.53 1.89
N ASP A 171 20.75 5.18 3.19
CA ASP A 171 21.95 4.84 3.96
C ASP A 171 22.33 3.36 3.76
N PRO A 172 23.62 3.02 3.53
CA PRO A 172 24.02 1.63 3.32
C PRO A 172 23.65 0.66 4.44
N ASP A 173 23.72 1.07 5.71
CA ASP A 173 23.37 0.21 6.84
C ASP A 173 21.84 0.09 6.95
N GLY A 174 21.11 1.17 6.63
CA GLY A 174 19.64 1.18 6.54
C GLY A 174 19.09 0.28 5.42
N TYR A 175 19.67 0.36 4.22
CA TYR A 175 19.33 -0.52 3.11
C TYR A 175 19.56 -2.01 3.45
N GLU A 176 20.73 -2.36 4.00
CA GLU A 176 21.02 -3.75 4.40
C GLU A 176 20.03 -4.24 5.46
N PHE A 177 19.67 -3.40 6.42
CA PHE A 177 18.68 -3.73 7.43
C PHE A 177 17.27 -3.91 6.85
N LEU A 178 16.87 -3.05 5.91
CA LEU A 178 15.57 -3.15 5.24
C LEU A 178 15.46 -4.45 4.44
N GLU A 179 16.51 -4.88 3.73
CA GLU A 179 16.50 -6.17 3.03
C GLU A 179 16.29 -7.35 4.00
N ILE A 180 16.88 -7.30 5.20
CA ILE A 180 16.62 -8.29 6.26
C ILE A 180 15.16 -8.25 6.71
N LEU A 181 14.56 -7.06 6.86
CA LEU A 181 13.14 -6.94 7.21
C LEU A 181 12.24 -7.54 6.13
N LYS A 182 12.54 -7.31 4.84
CA LYS A 182 11.81 -7.90 3.71
C LYS A 182 11.90 -9.43 3.75
N GLU A 183 13.08 -9.99 4.00
CA GLU A 183 13.25 -11.45 4.16
C GLU A 183 12.42 -11.99 5.34
N VAL A 184 12.48 -11.34 6.50
CA VAL A 184 11.69 -11.73 7.68
C VAL A 184 10.18 -11.66 7.39
N ALA A 185 9.73 -10.62 6.69
CA ALA A 185 8.33 -10.47 6.32
C ALA A 185 7.88 -11.60 5.37
N ARG A 186 8.66 -11.91 4.33
CA ARG A 186 8.38 -13.00 3.39
C ARG A 186 8.30 -14.36 4.08
N ASP A 187 9.21 -14.64 5.00
CA ASP A 187 9.21 -15.91 5.75
C ASP A 187 7.98 -16.04 6.67
N ASN A 188 7.35 -14.93 7.05
CA ASN A 188 6.29 -14.88 8.04
C ASN A 188 4.95 -14.30 7.54
N THR A 189 4.79 -14.08 6.23
CA THR A 189 3.56 -13.52 5.61
C THR A 189 2.27 -14.28 5.92
N HIS A 190 2.40 -15.55 6.29
CA HIS A 190 1.29 -16.41 6.69
C HIS A 190 0.79 -16.17 8.13
N LEU A 191 1.46 -15.31 8.93
CA LEU A 191 1.10 -15.00 10.31
C LEU A 191 0.26 -13.72 10.37
N PRO A 192 -1.07 -13.80 10.56
CA PRO A 192 -1.96 -12.62 10.52
C PRO A 192 -1.71 -11.62 11.65
N ASP A 193 -1.09 -12.06 12.75
CA ASP A 193 -0.80 -11.24 13.93
C ASP A 193 0.59 -10.55 13.83
N LEU A 194 1.31 -10.71 12.72
CA LEU A 194 2.58 -10.04 12.45
C LEU A 194 2.38 -8.90 11.47
N SER A 195 2.59 -7.67 11.93
CA SER A 195 2.73 -6.50 11.07
C SER A 195 3.85 -5.60 11.60
N ILE A 196 4.80 -5.27 10.72
CA ILE A 196 5.95 -4.41 11.00
C ILE A 196 5.73 -3.09 10.27
N VAL A 197 5.72 -2.00 11.02
CA VAL A 197 5.71 -0.64 10.48
C VAL A 197 7.17 -0.21 10.27
N TRP A 198 7.61 -0.17 9.02
CA TRP A 198 8.88 0.45 8.66
C TRP A 198 8.69 1.96 8.50
N ILE A 199 9.58 2.73 9.12
CA ILE A 199 9.63 4.17 9.04
C ILE A 199 11.01 4.54 8.50
N ASP A 200 11.04 5.19 7.34
CA ASP A 200 12.21 5.94 6.92
C ASP A 200 12.23 7.29 7.67
N PRO A 201 13.23 7.57 8.52
CA PRO A 201 13.31 8.85 9.23
C PRO A 201 13.32 10.08 8.31
N ASP A 202 13.84 9.95 7.09
CA ASP A 202 13.96 11.05 6.13
C ASP A 202 12.60 11.53 5.58
N ASP A 203 11.59 10.67 5.61
CA ASP A 203 10.20 11.02 5.25
C ASP A 203 9.55 11.92 6.32
N PHE A 204 10.06 11.88 7.56
CA PHE A 204 9.47 12.58 8.70
C PHE A 204 10.51 13.38 9.50
N PRO A 205 11.23 14.33 8.89
CA PRO A 205 12.36 15.03 9.52
C PRO A 205 11.96 15.82 10.77
N LEU A 206 10.69 16.24 10.86
CA LEU A 206 10.15 16.96 12.02
C LEU A 206 9.88 16.05 13.23
N LEU A 207 9.72 14.74 13.01
CA LEU A 207 9.44 13.77 14.07
C LEU A 207 10.71 13.10 14.62
N ILE A 208 11.83 13.15 13.89
CA ILE A 208 13.13 12.60 14.35
C ILE A 208 13.46 13.01 15.80
N PRO A 209 13.49 14.32 16.18
CA PRO A 209 13.86 14.70 17.54
C PRO A 209 12.85 14.23 18.60
N TYR A 210 11.58 14.06 18.21
CA TYR A 210 10.55 13.51 19.09
C TYR A 210 10.80 12.02 19.32
N TRP A 211 10.99 11.23 18.27
CA TRP A 211 11.22 9.79 18.38
C TRP A 211 12.51 9.46 19.14
N GLU A 212 13.63 10.12 18.84
CA GLU A 212 14.89 9.93 19.60
C GLU A 212 14.70 10.23 21.09
N LYS A 213 13.97 11.30 21.41
CA LYS A 213 13.69 11.68 22.79
C LYS A 213 12.73 10.72 23.48
N THR A 214 11.68 10.26 22.80
CA THR A 214 10.62 9.42 23.37
C THR A 214 11.12 7.99 23.53
N PHE A 215 11.69 7.41 22.47
CA PHE A 215 12.12 6.01 22.43
C PHE A 215 13.56 5.81 22.92
N LYS A 216 14.34 6.89 23.13
CA LYS A 216 15.75 6.83 23.58
C LYS A 216 16.65 6.05 22.63
N VAL A 217 16.39 6.22 21.34
CA VAL A 217 17.15 5.62 20.24
C VAL A 217 17.96 6.67 19.48
N ASP A 218 18.91 6.22 18.67
CA ASP A 218 19.70 7.01 17.74
C ASP A 218 19.22 6.66 16.32
N LEU A 219 18.50 7.58 15.66
CA LEU A 219 17.89 7.31 14.35
C LEU A 219 18.87 7.43 13.18
N PHE A 220 20.13 7.79 13.43
CA PHE A 220 21.23 7.65 12.45
C PHE A 220 21.67 6.19 12.25
N ARG A 221 21.00 5.24 12.89
CA ARG A 221 21.27 3.81 12.80
C ARG A 221 19.97 3.05 12.71
N PRO A 222 19.94 1.89 12.03
CA PRO A 222 18.75 1.06 12.01
C PRO A 222 18.31 0.63 13.41
N GLN A 223 17.01 0.68 13.68
CA GLN A 223 16.40 0.27 14.94
C GLN A 223 15.20 -0.64 14.68
N ILE A 224 14.91 -1.53 15.61
CA ILE A 224 13.62 -2.25 15.66
C ILE A 224 13.18 -2.42 17.11
N GLY A 225 11.89 -2.25 17.37
CA GLY A 225 11.33 -2.36 18.71
C GLY A 225 9.82 -2.51 18.69
N VAL A 226 9.24 -2.60 19.89
CA VAL A 226 7.80 -2.64 20.10
C VAL A 226 7.37 -1.34 20.76
N VAL A 227 6.34 -0.69 20.21
CA VAL A 227 5.75 0.55 20.73
C VAL A 227 4.34 0.23 21.22
N ASN A 228 4.03 0.60 22.47
CA ASN A 228 2.67 0.56 22.98
C ASN A 228 1.96 1.86 22.60
N VAL A 229 0.82 1.78 21.90
CA VAL A 229 0.04 2.96 21.48
C VAL A 229 -0.97 3.42 22.53
N THR A 230 -1.15 2.64 23.60
CA THR A 230 -2.12 2.93 24.67
C THR A 230 -1.54 3.68 25.87
N ASP A 231 -0.21 3.88 25.92
CA ASP A 231 0.53 4.52 27.03
C ASP A 231 0.87 5.99 26.81
#